data_AF-X1RSY4-F1
#
_entry.id   AF-X1RSY4-F1
#
_cell.length_a   1.000
_cell.length_b   1.000
_cell.length_c   1.000
_cell.angle_alpha   90.00
_cell.angle_beta   90.00
_cell.angle_gamma   90.00
#
_symmetry.space_group_name_H-M   'P 1'
#
loop_
_entity.id
_entity.type
_entity.pdbx_description
1 polymer ?
#
loop_
_entity_poly.entity_id
_entity_poly.type
_entity_poly.pdbx_seq_one_letter_code
_entity_poly.pdbx_strand_id
1 'polypeptide(L)'
;GQGVVTVTPDIATLRLGVEVQAATVAEAQSQAIEAMDEVMEALTDNGVAEKDIQTQYFSIRQITRWDQDDDEEVVIGYRVTNTVTAKIRDVDEAGTVIDAVAAAGGDFIRIDSINFSVDDPSAYYEEAREEAMADAEAKAEQLAELAGGNLGKATYISESSQTPP
;
A
#
# COMPACT_ATOMS: atom_id res chain seq x y z
N GLY A 1 -27.50 -4.55 -11.77
CA GLY A 1 -27.33 -5.86 -11.17
C GLY A 1 -26.10 -5.83 -10.32
N GLN A 2 -25.54 -7.00 -10.05
CA GLN A 2 -24.24 -7.16 -9.41
C GLN A 2 -23.40 -8.12 -10.27
N GLY A 3 -22.11 -7.83 -10.39
CA GLY A 3 -21.13 -8.69 -11.04
C GLY A 3 -19.89 -8.73 -10.16
N VAL A 4 -19.32 -9.92 -10.00
CA VAL A 4 -18.27 -10.17 -9.01
C VAL A 4 -17.24 -11.10 -9.61
N VAL A 5 -16.06 -10.55 -9.86
CA VAL A 5 -14.91 -11.32 -10.35
C VAL A 5 -13.94 -11.54 -9.20
N THR A 6 -13.56 -12.79 -8.98
CA THR A 6 -12.57 -13.17 -7.95
C THR A 6 -11.24 -13.45 -8.62
N VAL A 7 -10.19 -12.79 -8.15
CA VAL A 7 -8.84 -12.87 -8.73
C VAL A 7 -7.84 -13.09 -7.63
N THR A 8 -6.83 -13.92 -7.90
CA THR A 8 -5.67 -14.06 -7.03
C THR A 8 -4.74 -12.84 -7.22
N PRO A 9 -4.36 -12.14 -6.14
CA PRO A 9 -3.37 -11.07 -6.23
C PRO A 9 -2.07 -11.55 -6.90
N ASP A 10 -1.51 -10.73 -7.78
CA ASP A 10 -0.24 -11.00 -8.46
C ASP A 10 0.90 -10.12 -7.94
N ILE A 11 0.59 -9.10 -7.14
CA ILE A 11 1.59 -8.21 -6.53
C ILE A 11 1.35 -8.01 -5.04
N ALA A 12 2.44 -7.68 -4.33
CA ALA A 12 2.41 -7.15 -2.99
C ALA A 12 3.04 -5.76 -2.96
N THR A 13 2.35 -4.80 -2.33
CA THR A 13 2.88 -3.46 -2.08
C THR A 13 3.28 -3.38 -0.61
N LEU A 14 4.58 -3.29 -0.37
CA LEU A 14 5.17 -3.18 0.96
C LEU A 14 5.50 -1.72 1.26
N ARG A 15 4.93 -1.19 2.34
CA ARG A 15 5.31 0.11 2.89
C ARG A 15 6.25 -0.13 4.06
N LEU A 16 7.48 0.34 3.89
CA LEU A 16 8.56 0.15 4.86
C LEU A 16 9.47 1.37 4.91
N GLY A 17 10.39 1.39 5.86
CA GLY A 17 11.35 2.46 5.98
C GLY A 17 12.30 2.26 7.14
N VAL A 18 13.04 3.31 7.46
CA VAL A 18 13.91 3.35 8.64
C VAL A 18 13.53 4.52 9.54
N GLU A 19 13.59 4.30 10.86
CA GLU A 19 13.51 5.34 11.87
C GLU A 19 14.72 5.27 12.79
N VAL A 20 15.50 6.35 12.80
CA VAL A 20 16.71 6.48 13.61
C VAL A 20 16.55 7.62 14.61
N GLN A 21 17.07 7.44 15.82
CA GLN A 21 17.15 8.48 16.84
C GLN A 21 18.59 8.64 17.31
N ALA A 22 19.10 9.87 17.31
CA ALA A 22 20.44 10.18 17.82
C ALA A 22 20.48 11.54 18.52
N ALA A 23 21.58 11.82 19.24
CA ALA A 23 21.74 13.07 19.99
C ALA A 23 21.83 14.29 19.06
N THR A 24 22.39 14.12 17.86
CA THR A 24 22.51 15.19 16.87
C THR A 24 21.80 14.85 15.56
N VAL A 25 21.40 15.88 14.81
CA VAL A 25 20.81 15.72 13.46
C VAL A 25 21.77 14.97 12.53
N ALA A 26 23.06 15.32 12.58
CA ALA A 26 24.07 14.76 11.68
C ALA A 26 24.25 13.25 11.90
N GLU A 27 24.31 12.81 13.16
CA GLU A 27 24.39 11.38 13.49
C GLU A 27 23.12 10.64 13.08
N ALA A 28 21.94 11.19 13.41
CA ALA A 28 20.67 10.56 13.07
C ALA A 28 20.48 10.42 11.55
N GLN A 29 20.90 11.44 10.80
CA GLN A 29 20.83 11.44 9.34
C GLN A 29 21.82 10.44 8.73
N SER A 30 23.08 10.42 9.20
CA SER A 30 24.09 9.50 8.67
C SER A 30 23.66 8.04 8.85
N GLN A 31 23.20 7.68 10.06
CA GLN A 31 22.72 6.34 10.36
C GLN A 31 21.46 5.98 9.57
N ALA A 32 20.54 6.93 9.37
CA ALA A 32 19.33 6.68 8.57
C ALA A 32 19.64 6.48 7.08
N ILE A 33 20.66 7.17 6.55
CA ILE A 33 21.10 6.95 5.17
C ILE A 33 21.71 5.56 5.03
N GLU A 34 22.65 5.20 5.89
CA GLU A 34 23.31 3.88 5.88
C GLU A 34 22.30 2.74 6.00
N ALA A 35 21.40 2.81 6.99
CA ALA A 35 20.36 1.79 7.16
C ALA A 35 19.38 1.73 5.99
N MET A 36 19.05 2.88 5.38
CA MET A 36 18.16 2.88 4.21
C MET A 36 18.86 2.32 2.97
N ASP A 37 20.15 2.58 2.78
CA ASP A 37 20.93 2.04 1.66
C ASP A 37 21.00 0.51 1.75
N GLU A 38 21.23 -0.05 2.94
CA GLU A 38 21.19 -1.50 3.18
C GLU A 38 19.80 -2.10 2.89
N VAL A 39 18.72 -1.40 3.28
CA VAL A 39 17.35 -1.83 2.98
C VAL A 39 17.07 -1.79 1.47
N MET A 40 17.53 -0.76 0.77
CA MET A 40 17.36 -0.61 -0.68
C MET A 40 18.13 -1.70 -1.42
N GLU A 41 19.36 -2.01 -1.01
CA GLU A 41 20.17 -3.10 -1.56
C GLU A 41 19.46 -4.45 -1.36
N ALA A 42 18.96 -4.72 -0.14
CA ALA A 42 18.19 -5.93 0.15
C ALA A 42 16.92 -6.06 -0.71
N LEU A 43 16.20 -4.97 -0.97
CA LEU A 43 15.06 -4.97 -1.89
C LEU A 43 15.50 -5.36 -3.31
N THR A 44 16.56 -4.74 -3.82
CA THR A 44 17.04 -4.99 -5.19
C THR A 44 17.62 -6.40 -5.37
N ASP A 45 18.35 -6.91 -4.37
CA ASP A 45 18.93 -8.25 -4.37
C ASP A 45 17.86 -9.35 -4.35
N ASN A 46 16.69 -9.05 -3.78
CA ASN A 46 15.52 -9.92 -3.78
C ASN A 46 14.55 -9.62 -4.93
N GLY A 47 15.03 -8.98 -6.00
CA GLY A 47 14.32 -8.88 -7.28
C GLY A 47 13.30 -7.73 -7.38
N VAL A 48 13.24 -6.83 -6.39
CA VAL A 48 12.44 -5.61 -6.51
C VAL A 48 13.18 -4.62 -7.40
N ALA A 49 12.62 -4.31 -8.57
CA ALA A 49 13.23 -3.37 -9.49
C ALA A 49 13.23 -1.94 -8.91
N GLU A 50 14.28 -1.15 -9.15
CA GLU A 50 14.38 0.24 -8.65
C GLU A 50 13.15 1.10 -9.03
N LYS A 51 12.61 0.92 -10.24
CA LYS A 51 11.40 1.62 -10.71
C LYS A 51 10.14 1.32 -9.88
N ASP A 52 10.14 0.17 -9.23
CA ASP A 52 9.06 -0.34 -8.39
C ASP A 52 9.28 0.05 -6.91
N ILE A 53 10.33 0.82 -6.59
CA ILE A 53 10.59 1.41 -5.27
C ILE A 53 10.41 2.94 -5.35
N GLN A 54 9.61 3.51 -4.44
CA GLN A 54 9.31 4.94 -4.42
C GLN A 54 9.37 5.50 -3.00
N THR A 55 10.23 6.49 -2.78
CA THR A 55 10.23 7.26 -1.52
C THR A 55 8.91 7.99 -1.35
N GLN A 56 8.24 7.72 -0.23
CA GLN A 56 6.97 8.32 0.13
C GLN A 56 7.15 9.49 1.09
N TYR A 57 8.07 9.37 2.04
CA TYR A 57 8.19 10.31 3.14
C TYR A 57 9.61 10.38 3.66
N PHE A 58 10.07 11.60 3.92
CA PHE A 58 11.30 11.85 4.65
C PHE A 58 11.06 12.97 5.67
N SER A 59 11.48 12.79 6.91
CA SER A 59 11.40 13.83 7.91
C SER A 59 12.51 13.76 8.95
N ILE A 60 12.85 14.94 9.47
CA ILE A 60 13.73 15.11 10.62
C ILE A 60 12.94 15.88 11.66
N ARG A 61 12.84 15.34 12.88
CA ARG A 61 12.11 15.96 13.99
C ARG A 61 12.99 16.02 15.23
N GLN A 62 12.84 17.08 16.02
CA GLN A 62 13.43 17.14 17.35
C GLN A 62 12.67 16.19 18.28
N ILE A 63 13.40 15.56 19.19
CA ILE A 63 12.87 14.81 20.31
C ILE A 63 13.12 15.66 21.54
N THR A 64 12.06 15.95 22.28
CA THR A 64 12.10 16.82 23.43
C THR A 64 11.59 16.10 24.67
N ARG A 65 12.02 16.59 25.82
CA ARG A 65 11.55 16.16 27.13
C ARG A 65 11.22 17.39 27.95
N TRP A 66 10.05 17.38 28.58
CA TRP A 66 9.68 18.39 29.55
C TRP A 66 10.56 18.27 30.81
N ASP A 67 11.24 19.34 31.16
CA ASP A 67 11.95 19.50 32.42
C ASP A 67 11.03 20.16 33.45
N GLN A 68 10.73 19.45 34.55
CA GLN A 68 9.82 19.94 35.57
C GLN A 68 10.48 20.92 36.54
N ASP A 69 11.81 20.88 36.68
CA ASP A 69 12.53 21.72 37.64
C ASP A 69 12.68 23.15 37.08
N ASP A 70 12.92 23.25 35.78
CA ASP A 70 13.11 24.52 35.07
C ASP A 70 11.88 24.98 34.26
N ASP A 71 10.78 24.22 34.28
CA ASP A 71 9.50 24.47 33.58
C ASP A 71 9.69 24.74 32.07
N GLU A 72 10.57 23.96 31.42
CA GLU A 72 10.94 24.14 30.01
C GLU A 72 11.00 22.84 29.20
N GLU A 73 10.97 22.98 27.87
CA GLU A 73 11.10 21.86 26.93
C GLU A 73 12.55 21.73 26.45
N VAL A 74 13.22 20.66 26.85
CA VAL A 74 14.63 20.41 26.53
C VAL A 74 14.75 19.44 25.37
N VAL A 75 15.52 19.79 24.34
CA VAL A 75 15.84 18.90 23.23
C VAL A 75 16.79 17.80 23.72
N ILE A 76 16.37 16.55 23.59
CA ILE A 76 17.14 15.36 24.00
C ILE A 76 17.64 14.54 22.81
N GLY A 77 17.28 14.91 21.59
CA GLY A 77 17.81 14.29 20.38
C GLY A 77 17.01 14.64 19.14
N TYR A 78 17.23 13.87 18.09
CA TYR A 78 16.60 14.03 16.79
C TYR A 78 16.19 12.66 16.26
N ARG A 79 15.04 12.63 15.60
CA ARG A 79 14.50 11.48 14.92
C ARG A 79 14.51 11.75 13.42
N VAL A 80 15.08 10.82 12.66
CA VAL A 80 14.97 10.79 11.20
C VAL A 80 14.09 9.62 10.80
N THR A 81 13.12 9.88 9.94
CA THR A 81 12.24 8.86 9.37
C THR A 81 12.33 8.94 7.86
N ASN A 82 12.60 7.82 7.19
CA ASN A 82 12.53 7.68 5.75
C ASN A 82 11.63 6.49 5.41
N THR A 83 10.61 6.69 4.60
CA THR A 83 9.64 5.65 4.23
C THR A 83 9.58 5.55 2.71
N VAL A 84 9.60 4.31 2.22
CA VAL A 84 9.43 3.94 0.83
C VAL A 84 8.23 3.00 0.67
N THR A 85 7.72 2.94 -0.55
CA THR A 85 6.81 1.90 -0.99
C THR A 85 7.55 1.06 -2.02
N ALA A 86 7.60 -0.25 -1.80
CA ALA A 86 8.17 -1.23 -2.72
C ALA A 86 7.06 -2.12 -3.30
N LYS A 87 6.98 -2.21 -4.63
CA LYS A 87 6.09 -3.13 -5.34
C LYS A 87 6.84 -4.42 -5.68
N ILE A 88 6.42 -5.50 -5.03
CA ILE A 88 6.90 -6.86 -5.23
C ILE A 88 6.00 -7.51 -6.27
N ARG A 89 6.57 -7.87 -7.43
CA ARG A 89 5.84 -8.43 -8.57
C ARG A 89 5.62 -9.93 -8.52
N ASP A 90 6.36 -10.60 -7.65
CA ASP A 90 6.16 -12.01 -7.34
C ASP A 90 5.63 -12.10 -5.92
N VAL A 91 4.33 -12.35 -5.79
CA VAL A 91 3.65 -12.37 -4.50
C VAL A 91 4.18 -13.48 -3.58
N ASP A 92 4.68 -14.58 -4.15
CA ASP A 92 5.19 -15.72 -3.39
C ASP A 92 6.54 -15.37 -2.72
N GLU A 93 7.29 -14.43 -3.29
CA GLU A 93 8.56 -13.93 -2.74
C GLU A 93 8.37 -12.82 -1.69
N ALA A 94 7.15 -12.37 -1.44
CA ALA A 94 6.90 -11.26 -0.51
C ALA A 94 7.42 -11.55 0.91
N GLY A 95 7.32 -12.80 1.37
CA GLY A 95 7.86 -13.23 2.66
C GLY A 95 9.39 -13.13 2.71
N THR A 96 10.07 -13.67 1.69
CA THR A 96 11.53 -13.61 1.55
C THR A 96 12.03 -12.17 1.55
N VAL A 97 11.38 -11.29 0.79
CA VAL A 97 11.71 -9.86 0.73
C VAL A 97 11.56 -9.20 2.10
N ILE A 98 10.47 -9.47 2.82
CA ILE A 98 10.22 -8.92 4.17
C ILE A 98 11.33 -9.34 5.15
N ASP A 99 11.71 -10.62 5.14
CA ASP A 99 12.75 -11.13 6.03
C ASP A 99 14.11 -10.49 5.70
N ALA A 100 14.43 -10.33 4.42
CA ALA A 100 15.67 -9.72 3.96
C ALA A 100 15.78 -8.24 4.37
N VAL A 101 14.74 -7.45 4.15
CA VAL A 101 14.74 -6.02 4.54
C VAL A 101 14.70 -5.83 6.06
N ALA A 102 14.05 -6.74 6.80
CA ALA A 102 14.08 -6.73 8.25
C ALA A 102 15.48 -7.03 8.80
N ALA A 103 16.18 -7.99 8.20
CA ALA A 103 17.56 -8.30 8.55
C ALA A 103 18.52 -7.15 8.21
N ALA A 104 18.36 -6.54 7.03
CA ALA A 104 19.19 -5.41 6.58
C ALA A 104 18.96 -4.15 7.43
N GLY A 105 17.71 -3.73 7.63
CA GLY A 105 17.42 -2.51 8.40
C GLY A 105 17.62 -2.64 9.91
N GLY A 106 17.83 -3.85 10.44
CA GLY A 106 18.09 -4.11 11.85
C GLY A 106 17.05 -3.48 12.78
N ASP A 107 17.51 -2.86 13.87
CA ASP A 107 16.62 -2.19 14.84
C ASP A 107 15.97 -0.91 14.30
N PHE A 108 16.46 -0.39 13.17
CA PHE A 108 15.94 0.83 12.54
C PHE A 108 14.77 0.57 11.59
N ILE A 109 14.58 -0.68 11.14
CA ILE A 109 13.51 -1.02 10.21
C ILE A 109 12.13 -0.69 10.79
N ARG A 110 11.26 -0.15 9.95
CA ARG A 110 9.83 0.05 10.23
C ARG A 110 9.06 -0.54 9.06
N ILE A 111 8.28 -1.58 9.34
CA ILE A 111 7.36 -2.18 8.36
C ILE A 111 5.97 -1.73 8.74
N ASP A 112 5.38 -0.84 7.94
CA ASP A 112 4.10 -0.20 8.25
C ASP A 112 2.92 -1.08 7.82
N SER A 113 2.99 -1.63 6.60
CA SER A 113 1.90 -2.43 6.02
C SER A 113 2.36 -3.20 4.78
N ILE A 114 1.69 -4.32 4.53
CA ILE A 114 1.71 -5.03 3.24
C ILE A 114 0.28 -5.08 2.69
N ASN A 115 0.12 -4.77 1.41
CA ASN A 115 -1.16 -4.86 0.70
C ASN A 115 -1.01 -5.74 -0.54
N PHE A 116 -1.86 -6.74 -0.67
CA PHE A 116 -1.91 -7.61 -1.84
C PHE A 116 -2.93 -7.08 -2.84
N SER A 117 -2.56 -7.02 -4.11
CA SER A 117 -3.44 -6.51 -5.16
C SER A 117 -3.11 -7.12 -6.51
N VAL A 118 -3.87 -6.72 -7.51
CA VAL A 118 -3.61 -7.00 -8.93
C VAL A 118 -2.96 -5.78 -9.55
N ASP A 119 -1.85 -5.93 -10.30
CA ASP A 119 -1.13 -4.80 -10.93
C ASP A 119 -2.00 -4.10 -11.98
N ASP A 120 -2.71 -4.87 -12.80
CA ASP A 120 -3.69 -4.38 -13.77
C ASP A 120 -5.08 -5.03 -13.58
N PRO A 121 -5.98 -4.37 -12.83
CA PRO A 121 -7.32 -4.88 -12.58
C PRO A 121 -8.32 -4.60 -13.72
N SER A 122 -7.90 -3.96 -14.81
CA SER A 122 -8.80 -3.38 -15.83
C SER A 122 -9.71 -4.43 -16.48
N ALA A 123 -9.13 -5.57 -16.87
CA ALA A 123 -9.87 -6.66 -17.51
C ALA A 123 -10.92 -7.28 -16.57
N TYR A 124 -10.59 -7.41 -15.28
CA TYR A 124 -11.51 -7.97 -14.30
C TYR A 124 -12.66 -7.02 -13.97
N TYR A 125 -12.43 -5.70 -14.02
CA TYR A 125 -13.51 -4.73 -13.95
C TYR A 125 -14.43 -4.77 -15.17
N GLU A 126 -13.88 -5.01 -16.37
CA GLU A 126 -14.69 -5.18 -17.58
C GLU A 126 -15.59 -6.41 -17.47
N GLU A 127 -15.04 -7.56 -17.07
CA GLU A 127 -15.80 -8.79 -16.83
C GLU A 127 -16.89 -8.60 -15.74
N ALA A 128 -16.55 -7.95 -14.62
CA ALA A 128 -17.52 -7.66 -13.57
C ALA A 128 -18.66 -6.73 -14.05
N ARG A 129 -18.38 -5.80 -14.97
CA ARG A 129 -19.43 -4.95 -15.56
C ARG A 129 -20.35 -5.74 -16.47
N GLU A 130 -19.80 -6.65 -17.28
CA GLU A 130 -20.60 -7.50 -18.17
C GLU A 130 -21.58 -8.36 -17.35
N GLU A 131 -21.09 -9.01 -16.28
CA GLU A 131 -21.93 -9.75 -15.35
C GLU A 131 -22.99 -8.87 -14.67
N ALA A 132 -22.59 -7.68 -14.18
CA ALA A 132 -23.50 -6.77 -13.50
C ALA A 132 -24.63 -6.26 -14.40
N MET A 133 -24.33 -6.08 -15.70
CA MET A 133 -25.30 -5.67 -16.71
C MET A 133 -26.23 -6.82 -17.10
N ALA A 134 -25.70 -8.04 -17.27
CA ALA A 134 -26.52 -9.22 -17.53
C ALA A 134 -27.50 -9.50 -16.37
N ASP A 135 -27.04 -9.40 -15.12
CA ASP A 135 -27.89 -9.52 -13.93
C ASP A 135 -28.92 -8.38 -13.85
N ALA A 136 -28.54 -7.14 -14.21
CA ALA A 136 -29.47 -6.01 -14.26
C ALA A 136 -30.61 -6.26 -15.25
N GLU A 137 -30.26 -6.74 -16.45
CA GLU A 137 -31.19 -7.00 -17.53
C GLU A 137 -32.15 -8.13 -17.15
N ALA A 138 -31.64 -9.29 -16.73
CA ALA A 138 -32.45 -10.42 -16.30
C ALA A 138 -33.45 -10.05 -15.18
N LYS A 139 -33.00 -9.23 -14.21
CA LYS A 139 -33.87 -8.73 -13.13
C LYS A 139 -34.93 -7.76 -13.64
N ALA A 140 -34.57 -6.87 -14.57
CA ALA A 140 -35.50 -5.93 -15.16
C ALA A 140 -36.54 -6.62 -16.05
N GLU A 141 -36.15 -7.65 -16.81
CA GLU A 141 -37.06 -8.51 -17.57
C GLU A 141 -38.09 -9.18 -16.65
N GLN A 142 -37.62 -9.83 -15.58
CA GLN A 142 -38.51 -10.49 -14.61
C GLN A 142 -39.51 -9.50 -13.99
N LEU A 143 -39.07 -8.30 -13.60
CA LEU A 143 -39.94 -7.27 -13.03
C LEU A 143 -40.96 -6.75 -14.05
N ALA A 144 -40.58 -6.60 -15.31
CA ALA A 144 -41.48 -6.16 -16.37
C ALA A 144 -42.57 -7.20 -16.65
N GLU A 145 -42.20 -8.48 -16.73
CA GLU A 145 -43.15 -9.59 -16.91
C GLU A 145 -44.15 -9.68 -15.76
N LEU A 146 -43.68 -9.59 -14.50
CA LEU A 146 -44.54 -9.58 -13.32
C LEU A 146 -45.50 -8.38 -13.27
N ALA A 147 -45.14 -7.27 -13.90
CA ALA A 147 -45.98 -6.09 -14.07
C ALA A 147 -46.93 -6.17 -15.28
N GLY A 148 -46.90 -7.27 -16.06
CA GLY A 148 -47.71 -7.45 -17.27
C GLY A 148 -47.21 -6.67 -18.48
N GLY A 149 -45.94 -6.27 -18.49
CA GLY A 149 -45.29 -5.52 -19.57
C GLY A 149 -44.10 -6.26 -20.19
N ASN A 150 -43.31 -5.53 -20.99
CA ASN A 150 -42.06 -5.99 -21.59
C ASN A 150 -40.93 -5.01 -21.24
N LEU A 151 -39.69 -5.49 -21.20
CA LEU A 151 -38.52 -4.64 -20.98
C LEU A 151 -38.29 -3.69 -22.18
N GLY A 152 -38.05 -2.42 -21.89
CA GLY A 152 -37.71 -1.38 -22.87
C GLY A 152 -36.23 -1.01 -22.87
N LYS A 153 -35.86 0.03 -23.63
CA LYS A 153 -34.47 0.53 -23.67
C LYS A 153 -34.05 1.16 -22.34
N ALA A 154 -32.79 0.97 -21.96
CA ALA A 154 -32.20 1.66 -20.83
C ALA A 154 -32.23 3.18 -21.03
N THR A 155 -32.71 3.91 -20.02
CA THR A 155 -32.77 5.38 -20.02
C THR A 155 -31.71 6.02 -19.12
N TYR A 156 -31.21 5.29 -18.13
CA TYR A 156 -30.19 5.72 -17.20
C TYR A 156 -29.41 4.53 -16.68
N ILE A 157 -28.08 4.68 -16.60
CA ILE A 157 -27.16 3.70 -16.01
C ILE A 157 -26.28 4.46 -15.03
N SER A 158 -26.08 3.91 -13.84
CA SER A 158 -25.13 4.39 -12.85
C SER A 158 -24.27 3.22 -12.41
N GLU A 159 -22.96 3.43 -12.38
CA GLU A 159 -21.98 2.44 -11.96
C GLU A 159 -21.35 2.86 -10.63
N SER A 160 -21.13 1.89 -9.77
CA SER A 160 -20.30 2.01 -8.58
C SER A 160 -19.43 0.77 -8.47
N SER A 161 -18.12 0.93 -8.36
CA SER A 161 -17.19 -0.16 -8.11
C SER A 161 -16.68 -0.12 -6.67
N GLN A 162 -16.42 -1.29 -6.11
CA GLN A 162 -15.78 -1.44 -4.82
C GLN A 162 -14.85 -2.66 -4.88
N THR A 163 -13.60 -2.48 -4.44
CA THR A 163 -12.67 -3.57 -4.18
C THR A 163 -12.73 -3.87 -2.69
N PRO A 164 -13.32 -5.01 -2.27
CA PRO A 164 -13.27 -5.42 -0.87
C PRO A 164 -11.82 -5.63 -0.40
N PRO A 165 -11.52 -5.38 0.89
CA PRO A 165 -10.19 -5.63 1.45
C PRO A 165 -9.84 -7.12 1.52
#